data_AF-A0A1F7VJF9-F1
#
_entry.id   AF-A0A1F7VJF9-F1
#
_cell.length_a   1.000
_cell.length_b   1.000
_cell.length_c   1.000
_cell.angle_alpha   90.00
_cell.angle_beta   90.00
_cell.angle_gamma   90.00
#
_symmetry.space_group_name_H-M   'P 1'
#
loop_
_entity.id
_entity.type
_entity.pdbx_description
1 polymer ?
#
loop_
_entity_poly.entity_id
_entity_poly.type
_entity_poly.pdbx_seq_one_letter_code
_entity_poly.pdbx_strand_id
1 'polypeptide(L)'
;MGDFLINFGKSLGQLDLTTPSWDVFILLFFLVGVFLYGIALGRNRVILILLSLYFALALYEVSSLIRGIGAALLGGNPLTPLITFFVLFLATFFVVGQSGAAKSLASDQMGSFFQTIIFSVFQVGLTISVGMMLLPPEMQERFSPVLRQIFIEQYGQALWLILPILGLLITRSKGVGVQQT
;
A
#
# COMPACT_ATOMS: atom_id res chain seq x y z
N MET A 1 1.61 19.28 -15.79
CA MET A 1 0.79 19.37 -14.55
C MET A 1 -0.63 19.87 -14.81
N GLY A 2 -0.87 20.87 -15.67
CA GLY A 2 -2.22 21.38 -15.96
C GLY A 2 -3.20 20.34 -16.54
N ASP A 3 -2.76 19.51 -17.48
CA ASP A 3 -3.63 18.50 -18.12
C ASP A 3 -4.10 17.41 -17.15
N PHE A 4 -3.28 17.05 -16.16
CA PHE A 4 -3.67 16.08 -15.12
C PHE A 4 -4.85 16.59 -14.30
N LEU A 5 -4.81 17.83 -13.83
CA LEU A 5 -5.89 18.40 -13.02
C LEU A 5 -7.20 18.56 -13.81
N ILE A 6 -7.11 18.93 -15.09
CA ILE A 6 -8.28 19.10 -15.96
C ILE A 6 -8.92 17.74 -16.30
N ASN A 7 -8.11 16.72 -16.57
CA ASN A 7 -8.60 15.37 -16.86
C ASN A 7 -9.11 14.65 -15.61
N PHE A 8 -8.52 14.90 -14.45
CA PHE A 8 -8.97 14.35 -13.17
C PHE A 8 -10.40 14.83 -12.82
N GLY A 9 -10.66 16.14 -12.94
CA GLY A 9 -12.00 16.69 -12.68
C GLY A 9 -13.09 16.12 -13.59
N LYS A 10 -12.78 15.88 -14.86
CA LYS A 10 -13.71 15.22 -15.82
C LYS A 10 -13.95 13.75 -15.48
N SER A 11 -12.93 13.06 -14.95
CA SER A 11 -13.00 11.63 -14.63
C SER A 11 -13.84 11.35 -13.38
N LEU A 12 -13.85 12.27 -12.41
CA LEU A 12 -14.72 12.17 -11.23
C LEU A 12 -16.21 12.18 -11.57
N GLY A 13 -16.60 12.87 -12.66
CA GLY A 13 -17.99 12.90 -13.15
C GLY A 13 -18.46 11.60 -13.80
N GLN A 14 -17.57 10.63 -14.03
CA GLN A 14 -17.89 9.33 -14.61
C GLN A 14 -17.98 8.20 -13.58
N LEU A 15 -17.81 8.51 -12.29
CA LEU A 15 -17.94 7.53 -11.22
C LEU A 15 -19.41 7.24 -10.95
N ASP A 16 -19.90 6.12 -11.50
CA ASP A 16 -21.21 5.60 -11.17
C ASP A 16 -21.14 4.75 -9.89
N LEU A 17 -21.55 5.34 -8.77
CA LEU A 17 -21.58 4.70 -7.45
C LEU A 17 -22.85 3.88 -7.21
N THR A 18 -23.79 3.88 -8.16
CA THR A 18 -25.10 3.24 -8.00
C THR A 18 -25.13 1.79 -8.48
N THR A 19 -24.14 1.39 -9.28
CA THR A 19 -23.93 0.00 -9.69
C THR A 19 -22.78 -0.63 -8.89
N PRO A 20 -22.97 -1.82 -8.28
CA PRO A 20 -21.89 -2.51 -7.58
C PRO A 20 -20.83 -2.97 -8.59
N SER A 21 -19.84 -2.12 -8.80
CA SER A 21 -18.70 -2.33 -9.69
C SER A 21 -17.43 -2.66 -8.89
N TRP A 22 -16.38 -3.12 -9.59
CA TRP A 22 -15.06 -3.31 -8.99
C TRP A 22 -14.51 -2.04 -8.34
N ASP A 23 -14.93 -0.88 -8.84
CA ASP A 23 -14.51 0.41 -8.32
C ASP A 23 -15.08 0.68 -6.93
N VAL A 24 -16.37 0.41 -6.74
CA VAL A 24 -17.04 0.53 -5.43
C VAL A 24 -16.39 -0.41 -4.42
N PHE A 25 -16.04 -1.63 -4.84
CA PHE A 25 -15.34 -2.58 -3.97
C PHE A 25 -13.97 -2.05 -3.50
N ILE A 26 -13.16 -1.50 -4.41
CA ILE A 26 -11.85 -0.94 -4.07
C ILE A 26 -11.97 0.29 -3.17
N LEU A 27 -12.91 1.20 -3.46
CA LEU A 27 -13.16 2.38 -2.63
C LEU A 27 -13.66 1.99 -1.23
N LEU A 28 -14.54 1.01 -1.13
CA LEU A 28 -15.03 0.51 0.14
C LEU A 28 -13.90 -0.19 0.92
N PHE A 29 -13.10 -1.03 0.26
CA PHE A 29 -11.92 -1.67 0.87
C PHE A 29 -10.92 -0.63 1.37
N PHE A 30 -10.69 0.44 0.61
CA PHE A 30 -9.84 1.55 1.02
C PHE A 30 -10.40 2.23 2.28
N LEU A 31 -11.66 2.65 2.26
CA LEU A 31 -12.29 3.36 3.37
C LEU A 31 -12.34 2.51 4.64
N VAL A 32 -12.83 1.27 4.52
CA VAL A 32 -12.94 0.32 5.63
C VAL A 32 -11.55 -0.06 6.13
N GLY A 33 -10.60 -0.32 5.24
CA GLY A 33 -9.22 -0.61 5.61
C GLY A 33 -8.61 0.52 6.43
N VAL A 34 -8.70 1.76 5.95
CA VAL A 34 -8.16 2.92 6.67
C VAL A 34 -8.78 3.07 8.06
N PHE A 35 -10.10 2.91 8.18
CA PHE A 35 -10.79 3.01 9.46
C PHE A 35 -10.42 1.87 10.41
N LEU A 36 -10.49 0.61 9.96
CA LEU A 36 -10.18 -0.54 10.79
C LEU A 36 -8.72 -0.53 11.23
N TYR A 37 -7.79 -0.32 10.31
CA TYR A 37 -6.36 -0.30 10.65
C TYR A 37 -5.98 0.95 11.46
N GLY A 38 -6.58 2.10 11.15
CA GLY A 38 -6.35 3.36 11.84
C GLY A 38 -6.76 3.34 13.31
N ILE A 39 -7.86 2.66 13.63
CA ILE A 39 -8.40 2.59 14.99
C ILE A 39 -7.90 1.35 15.73
N ALA A 40 -7.84 0.18 15.07
CA ALA A 40 -7.63 -1.09 15.75
C ALA A 40 -6.17 -1.53 15.90
N LEU A 41 -5.28 -1.19 14.96
CA LEU A 41 -3.94 -1.80 14.92
C LEU A 41 -2.85 -0.98 15.62
N GLY A 42 -3.07 0.30 15.90
CA GLY A 42 -2.07 1.18 16.49
C GLY A 42 -0.85 1.41 15.60
N ARG A 43 -0.11 2.50 15.84
CA ARG A 43 1.02 2.94 15.00
C ARG A 43 2.02 1.82 14.68
N ASN A 44 2.44 1.07 15.71
CA ASN A 44 3.53 0.11 15.55
C ASN A 44 3.18 -1.01 14.57
N ARG A 45 1.95 -1.55 14.63
CA ARG A 45 1.55 -2.65 13.75
C ARG A 45 1.35 -2.17 12.31
N VAL A 46 0.80 -0.97 12.12
CA VAL A 46 0.63 -0.38 10.79
C VAL A 46 1.97 -0.13 10.12
N ILE A 47 2.95 0.41 10.85
CA ILE A 47 4.32 0.58 10.35
C ILE A 47 4.95 -0.77 10.01
N LEU A 48 4.77 -1.79 10.85
CA LEU A 48 5.27 -3.14 10.58
C LEU A 48 4.71 -3.70 9.27
N ILE A 49 3.38 -3.65 9.10
CA ILE A 49 2.71 -4.07 7.86
C ILE A 49 3.27 -3.31 6.65
N LEU A 50 3.44 -2.00 6.79
CA LEU A 50 3.99 -1.15 5.75
C LEU A 50 5.42 -1.58 5.37
N LEU A 51 6.33 -1.79 6.34
CA LEU A 51 7.68 -2.28 6.06
C LEU A 51 7.66 -3.65 5.38
N SER A 52 6.78 -4.54 5.82
CA SER A 52 6.64 -5.87 5.20
C SER A 52 6.16 -5.78 3.77
N LEU A 53 5.27 -4.84 3.42
CA LEU A 53 4.88 -4.56 2.03
C LEU A 53 6.08 -4.10 1.20
N TYR A 54 6.89 -3.16 1.72
CA TYR A 54 8.08 -2.69 1.00
C TYR A 54 9.09 -3.80 0.75
N PHE A 55 9.40 -4.60 1.78
CA PHE A 55 10.34 -5.70 1.63
C PHE A 55 9.82 -6.77 0.68
N ALA A 56 8.53 -7.11 0.75
CA ALA A 56 7.92 -8.06 -0.18
C ALA A 56 7.96 -7.54 -1.62
N LEU A 57 7.64 -6.25 -1.83
CA LEU A 57 7.71 -5.64 -3.16
C LEU A 57 9.15 -5.65 -3.70
N ALA A 58 10.12 -5.26 -2.88
CA ALA A 58 11.54 -5.26 -3.26
C ALA A 58 12.02 -6.67 -3.62
N LEU A 59 11.68 -7.67 -2.81
CA LEU A 59 12.03 -9.08 -3.07
C LEU A 59 11.34 -9.60 -4.34
N TYR A 60 10.07 -9.28 -4.55
CA TYR A 60 9.31 -9.71 -5.72
C TYR A 60 9.87 -9.10 -7.02
N GLU A 61 10.24 -7.82 -7.01
CA GLU A 61 10.79 -7.10 -8.17
C GLU A 61 12.23 -7.54 -8.50
N VAL A 62 13.07 -7.74 -7.48
CA VAL A 62 14.49 -8.06 -7.68
C VAL A 62 14.71 -9.55 -7.94
N SER A 63 13.94 -10.44 -7.30
CA SER A 63 14.21 -11.89 -7.34
C SER A 63 13.45 -12.59 -8.46
N SER A 64 14.18 -12.94 -9.53
CA SER A 64 13.67 -13.83 -10.58
C SER A 64 13.31 -15.22 -10.04
N LEU A 65 14.00 -15.69 -8.99
CA LEU A 65 13.74 -16.97 -8.34
C LEU A 65 12.35 -17.00 -7.69
N ILE A 66 11.94 -15.94 -7.00
CA ILE A 66 10.62 -15.86 -6.38
C ILE A 66 9.52 -15.92 -7.45
N ARG A 67 9.68 -15.15 -8.53
CA ARG A 67 8.74 -15.18 -9.66
C ARG A 67 8.70 -16.54 -10.35
N GLY A 68 9.86 -17.19 -10.49
CA GLY A 68 10.00 -18.53 -11.05
C GLY A 68 9.28 -19.59 -10.22
N ILE A 69 9.40 -19.54 -8.88
CA ILE A 69 8.66 -20.43 -7.98
C ILE A 69 7.15 -20.22 -8.14
N GLY A 70 6.69 -18.96 -8.13
CA GLY A 70 5.28 -18.65 -8.36
C GLY A 70 4.76 -19.21 -9.67
N ALA A 71 5.50 -19.01 -10.76
CA ALA A 71 5.16 -19.54 -12.09
C ALA A 71 5.18 -21.07 -12.15
N ALA A 72 6.09 -21.74 -11.43
CA ALA A 72 6.15 -23.20 -11.39
C ALA A 72 4.98 -23.81 -10.60
N LEU A 73 4.55 -23.16 -9.51
CA LEU A 73 3.47 -23.66 -8.64
C LEU A 73 2.07 -23.33 -9.17
N LEU A 74 1.91 -22.16 -9.78
CA LEU A 74 0.61 -21.60 -10.18
C LEU A 74 0.50 -21.39 -11.70
N GLY A 75 1.43 -21.96 -12.48
CA GLY A 75 1.53 -21.77 -13.92
C GLY A 75 0.19 -21.93 -14.65
N GLY A 76 -0.12 -20.96 -15.51
CA GLY A 76 -1.39 -20.89 -16.24
C GLY A 76 -2.47 -20.05 -15.57
N ASN A 77 -2.31 -19.65 -14.30
CA ASN A 77 -3.23 -18.72 -13.66
C ASN A 77 -2.79 -17.26 -13.91
N PRO A 78 -3.63 -16.39 -14.50
CA PRO A 78 -3.29 -14.99 -14.75
C PRO A 78 -3.05 -14.20 -13.44
N LEU A 79 -3.56 -14.66 -12.30
CA LEU A 79 -3.35 -14.06 -10.98
C LEU A 79 -2.07 -14.54 -10.27
N THR A 80 -1.22 -15.33 -10.93
CA THR A 80 0.05 -15.83 -10.36
C THR A 80 0.93 -14.73 -9.76
N PRO A 81 1.16 -13.58 -10.43
CA PRO A 81 1.93 -12.47 -9.87
C PRO A 81 1.36 -11.97 -8.53
N LEU A 82 0.05 -11.76 -8.50
CA LEU A 82 -0.68 -11.25 -7.35
C LEU A 82 -0.61 -12.22 -6.16
N ILE A 83 -0.91 -13.50 -6.39
CA ILE A 83 -0.89 -14.54 -5.35
C ILE A 83 0.53 -14.69 -4.79
N THR A 84 1.53 -14.75 -5.66
CA THR A 84 2.94 -14.88 -5.27
C THR A 84 3.37 -13.70 -4.38
N PHE A 85 3.02 -12.48 -4.78
CA PHE A 85 3.29 -11.29 -3.98
C PHE A 85 2.61 -11.34 -2.61
N PHE A 86 1.33 -11.70 -2.51
CA PHE A 86 0.62 -11.75 -1.24
C PHE A 86 1.17 -12.83 -0.29
N VAL A 87 1.53 -14.01 -0.83
CA VAL A 87 2.20 -15.07 -0.05
C VAL A 87 3.55 -14.58 0.46
N LEU A 88 4.33 -13.92 -0.38
CA LEU A 88 5.61 -13.33 0.00
C LEU A 88 5.45 -12.25 1.07
N PHE A 89 4.49 -11.34 0.89
CA PHE A 89 4.13 -10.32 1.87
C PHE A 89 3.80 -10.94 3.22
N LEU A 90 2.99 -11.99 3.25
CA LEU A 90 2.63 -12.66 4.49
C LEU A 90 3.86 -13.32 5.15
N ALA A 91 4.71 -13.97 4.37
CA ALA A 91 5.97 -14.53 4.86
C ALA A 91 6.89 -13.44 5.45
N THR A 92 7.09 -12.33 4.73
CA THR A 92 7.87 -11.18 5.20
C THR A 92 7.25 -10.55 6.45
N PHE A 93 5.93 -10.47 6.54
CA PHE A 93 5.22 -9.99 7.71
C PHE A 93 5.53 -10.83 8.96
N PHE A 94 5.50 -12.16 8.85
CA PHE A 94 5.86 -13.02 9.97
C PHE A 94 7.34 -12.90 10.36
N VAL A 95 8.25 -12.81 9.39
CA VAL A 95 9.70 -12.67 9.65
C VAL A 95 10.00 -11.34 10.34
N VAL A 96 9.48 -10.23 9.83
CA VAL A 96 9.66 -8.89 10.42
C VAL A 96 8.95 -8.77 11.77
N GLY A 97 7.79 -9.41 11.91
CA GLY A 97 7.04 -9.50 13.17
C GLY A 97 7.83 -10.18 14.29
N GLN A 98 8.53 -11.25 13.97
CA GLN A 98 9.31 -12.03 14.93
C GLN A 98 10.67 -11.39 15.26
N SER A 99 11.28 -10.65 14.33
CA SER A 99 12.65 -10.14 14.47
C SER A 99 12.83 -9.03 15.52
N GLY A 100 11.76 -8.62 16.21
CA GLY A 100 11.83 -7.56 17.22
C GLY A 100 12.19 -6.18 16.65
N ALA A 101 12.42 -6.05 15.34
CA ALA A 101 12.74 -4.80 14.66
C ALA A 101 11.68 -3.72 14.91
N ALA A 102 10.41 -4.13 15.04
CA ALA A 102 9.30 -3.27 15.41
C ALA A 102 9.45 -2.64 16.82
N LYS A 103 10.11 -3.32 17.77
CA LYS A 103 10.27 -2.80 19.15
C LYS A 103 11.25 -1.63 19.23
N SER A 104 12.29 -1.62 18.38
CA SER A 104 13.29 -0.53 18.35
C SER A 104 12.77 0.74 17.65
N LEU A 105 11.90 0.59 16.66
CA LEU A 105 11.24 1.69 15.95
C LEU A 105 10.04 2.29 16.74
N ALA A 106 9.64 1.62 17.82
CA ALA A 106 8.45 1.94 18.62
C ALA A 106 8.74 2.81 19.86
N SER A 107 9.98 3.27 20.09
CA SER A 107 10.22 4.18 21.20
C SER A 107 9.52 5.52 20.92
N ASP A 108 8.61 5.80 21.84
CA ASP A 108 8.09 7.08 22.24
C ASP A 108 6.76 7.63 21.66
N GLN A 109 5.99 8.04 22.66
CA GLN A 109 4.90 9.00 22.77
C GLN A 109 3.49 8.68 22.24
N MET A 110 2.62 8.63 23.25
CA MET A 110 1.15 8.61 23.37
C MET A 110 0.40 9.73 22.60
N GLY A 111 0.88 10.19 21.45
CA GLY A 111 0.31 11.33 20.71
C GLY A 111 -0.28 11.02 19.32
N SER A 112 -0.43 9.74 18.96
CA SER A 112 -0.29 9.31 17.55
C SER A 112 -1.57 8.82 16.86
N PHE A 113 -2.77 9.23 17.28
CA PHE A 113 -4.00 8.77 16.60
C PHE A 113 -4.07 9.26 15.15
N PHE A 114 -3.88 10.57 14.92
CA PHE A 114 -3.83 11.14 13.56
C PHE A 114 -2.70 10.55 12.71
N GLN A 115 -1.54 10.32 13.30
CA GLN A 115 -0.41 9.70 12.61
C GLN A 115 -0.70 8.22 12.28
N THR A 116 -1.41 7.48 13.14
CA THR A 116 -1.86 6.11 12.85
C THR A 116 -2.86 6.09 11.69
N ILE A 117 -3.78 7.05 11.64
CA ILE A 117 -4.69 7.21 10.49
C ILE A 117 -3.90 7.48 9.21
N ILE A 118 -2.98 8.45 9.22
CA ILE A 118 -2.16 8.79 8.05
C ILE A 118 -1.37 7.56 7.56
N PHE A 119 -0.72 6.83 8.46
CA PHE A 119 0.00 5.62 8.08
C PHE A 119 -0.92 4.50 7.60
N SER A 120 -2.17 4.44 8.07
CA SER A 120 -3.16 3.48 7.59
C SER A 120 -3.62 3.83 6.18
N VAL A 121 -3.82 5.11 5.87
CA VAL A 121 -4.05 5.61 4.50
C VAL A 121 -2.92 5.17 3.58
N PHE A 122 -1.68 5.42 4.00
CA PHE A 122 -0.48 5.03 3.25
C PHE A 122 -0.35 3.52 3.06
N GLN A 123 -0.59 2.74 4.11
CA GLN A 123 -0.49 1.29 4.06
C GLN A 123 -1.56 0.68 3.15
N VAL A 124 -2.83 1.06 3.32
CA VAL A 124 -3.93 0.51 2.53
C VAL A 124 -3.81 0.96 1.07
N GLY A 125 -3.50 2.23 0.82
CA GLY A 125 -3.33 2.74 -0.54
C GLY A 125 -2.17 2.10 -1.30
N LEU A 126 -1.02 1.89 -0.64
CA LEU A 126 0.10 1.15 -1.23
C LEU A 126 -0.28 -0.31 -1.52
N THR A 127 -1.01 -0.95 -0.61
CA THR A 127 -1.47 -2.34 -0.81
C THR A 127 -2.37 -2.45 -2.04
N ILE A 128 -3.31 -1.53 -2.19
CA ILE A 128 -4.20 -1.49 -3.37
C ILE A 128 -3.39 -1.21 -4.63
N SER A 129 -2.50 -0.22 -4.62
CA SER A 129 -1.68 0.15 -5.78
C SER A 129 -0.85 -1.04 -6.28
N VAL A 130 -0.11 -1.71 -5.39
CA VAL A 130 0.68 -2.90 -5.75
C VAL A 130 -0.23 -4.05 -6.20
N GLY A 131 -1.33 -4.29 -5.49
CA GLY A 131 -2.29 -5.33 -5.86
C GLY A 131 -2.87 -5.13 -7.25
N MET A 132 -3.23 -3.90 -7.60
CA MET A 132 -3.78 -3.55 -8.91
C MET A 132 -2.72 -3.62 -10.02
N MET A 133 -1.47 -3.21 -9.75
CA MET A 133 -0.38 -3.31 -10.72
C MET A 133 -0.09 -4.77 -11.11
N LEU A 134 -0.21 -5.69 -10.16
CA LEU A 134 0.05 -7.11 -10.38
C LEU A 134 -1.13 -7.85 -11.02
N LEU A 135 -2.26 -7.18 -11.29
CA LEU A 135 -3.36 -7.75 -12.04
C LEU A 135 -3.01 -7.88 -13.53
N PRO A 136 -3.62 -8.85 -14.23
CA PRO A 136 -3.55 -8.93 -15.69
C PRO A 136 -4.07 -7.65 -16.37
N PRO A 137 -3.49 -7.21 -17.50
CA PRO A 137 -3.92 -6.01 -18.22
C PRO A 137 -5.43 -6.00 -18.53
N GLU A 138 -6.01 -7.15 -18.86
CA GLU A 138 -7.42 -7.30 -19.21
C GLU A 138 -8.35 -7.05 -18.01
N MET A 139 -7.84 -7.22 -16.79
CA MET A 139 -8.55 -6.89 -15.56
C MET A 139 -8.33 -5.43 -15.17
N GLN A 140 -7.15 -4.88 -15.43
CA GLN A 140 -6.84 -3.47 -15.16
C GLN A 140 -7.72 -2.52 -15.99
N GLU A 141 -8.06 -2.90 -17.22
CA GLU A 141 -8.91 -2.09 -18.11
C GLU A 141 -10.37 -1.96 -17.63
N ARG A 142 -10.80 -2.85 -16.73
CA ARG A 142 -12.18 -2.86 -16.18
C ARG A 142 -12.41 -1.80 -15.10
N PHE A 143 -11.35 -1.21 -14.55
CA PHE A 143 -11.47 -0.14 -13.57
C PHE A 143 -11.72 1.22 -14.24
N SER A 144 -12.39 2.13 -13.54
CA SER A 144 -12.54 3.50 -14.05
C SER A 144 -11.18 4.17 -14.32
N PRO A 145 -11.16 5.17 -15.21
CA PRO A 145 -9.98 6.01 -15.42
C PRO A 145 -9.46 6.65 -14.12
N VAL A 146 -10.34 6.98 -13.18
CA VAL A 146 -9.96 7.58 -11.89
C VAL A 146 -9.12 6.61 -11.06
N LEU A 147 -9.57 5.37 -10.87
CA LEU A 147 -8.81 4.39 -10.08
C LEU A 147 -7.50 4.03 -10.76
N ARG A 148 -7.49 3.94 -12.09
CA ARG A 148 -6.25 3.74 -12.85
C ARG A 148 -5.26 4.87 -12.60
N GLN A 149 -5.67 6.14 -12.69
CA GLN A 149 -4.81 7.30 -12.43
C GLN A 149 -4.24 7.31 -11.01
N ILE A 150 -5.04 6.94 -10.00
CA ILE A 150 -4.63 6.99 -8.60
C ILE A 150 -3.73 5.81 -8.21
N PHE A 151 -4.01 4.60 -8.70
CA PHE A 151 -3.39 3.37 -8.19
C PHE A 151 -2.48 2.64 -9.18
N ILE A 152 -2.69 2.78 -10.49
CA ILE A 152 -2.00 2.00 -11.53
C ILE A 152 -1.03 2.88 -12.35
N GLU A 153 -1.43 4.09 -12.73
CA GLU A 153 -0.60 4.97 -13.54
C GLU A 153 0.70 5.35 -12.81
N GLN A 154 1.74 5.62 -13.60
CA GLN A 154 3.10 5.87 -13.12
C GLN A 154 3.17 6.91 -11.99
N TYR A 155 2.42 8.01 -12.10
CA TYR A 155 2.40 9.06 -11.09
C TYR A 155 1.67 8.64 -9.81
N GLY A 156 0.52 7.98 -9.94
CA GLY A 156 -0.24 7.46 -8.80
C GLY A 156 0.57 6.43 -8.02
N GLN A 157 1.18 5.48 -8.72
CA GLN A 157 2.02 4.46 -8.13
C GLN A 157 3.25 5.07 -7.43
N ALA A 158 3.94 6.01 -8.08
CA ALA A 158 5.08 6.69 -7.48
C ALA A 158 4.68 7.43 -6.19
N LEU A 159 3.52 8.09 -6.17
CA LEU A 159 3.00 8.75 -4.97
C LEU A 159 2.78 7.74 -3.84
N TRP A 160 2.11 6.62 -4.10
CA TRP A 160 1.88 5.60 -3.07
C TRP A 160 3.17 4.95 -2.56
N LEU A 161 4.20 4.85 -3.40
CA LEU A 161 5.50 4.31 -3.00
C LEU A 161 6.33 5.31 -2.18
N ILE A 162 6.25 6.60 -2.48
CA ILE A 162 7.10 7.64 -1.85
C ILE A 162 6.47 8.20 -0.58
N LEU A 163 5.15 8.43 -0.57
CA LEU A 163 4.42 9.04 0.57
C LEU A 163 4.71 8.37 1.92
N PRO A 164 4.71 7.02 2.03
CA PRO A 164 4.92 6.38 3.32
C PRO A 164 6.36 6.55 3.84
N ILE A 165 7.35 6.59 2.94
CA ILE A 165 8.76 6.84 3.27
C ILE A 165 8.91 8.27 3.81
N LEU A 166 8.34 9.26 3.12
CA LEU A 166 8.34 10.65 3.57
C LEU A 166 7.65 10.79 4.95
N GLY A 167 6.53 10.10 5.14
CA GLY A 167 5.83 10.04 6.44
C GLY A 167 6.73 9.52 7.56
N LEU A 168 7.46 8.43 7.33
CA LEU A 168 8.41 7.88 8.30
C LEU A 168 9.56 8.86 8.60
N LEU A 169 10.14 9.51 7.58
CA LEU A 169 11.24 10.47 7.76
C LEU A 169 10.83 11.67 8.62
N ILE A 170 9.66 12.27 8.33
CA ILE A 170 9.14 13.43 9.06
C ILE A 170 8.90 13.08 10.54
N THR A 171 8.37 11.89 10.79
CA THR A 171 8.04 11.46 12.15
C THR A 171 9.27 11.09 12.98
N ARG A 172 10.34 10.60 12.36
CA ARG A 172 11.62 10.32 13.03
C ARG A 172 12.37 11.60 13.44
N SER A 173 12.29 12.66 12.64
CA SER A 173 13.02 13.91 12.88
C SER A 173 12.66 14.59 14.21
N LYS A 174 11.42 14.42 14.69
CA LYS A 174 10.98 15.02 15.97
C LYS A 174 11.59 14.38 17.22
N GLY A 175 12.22 13.20 17.11
CA GLY A 175 12.85 12.51 18.24
C GLY A 175 14.30 12.91 18.56
N VAL A 176 14.95 13.74 17.72
CA VAL A 176 16.39 14.08 17.87
C VAL A 176 16.61 15.43 18.57
N GLY A 177 15.55 16.13 18.98
CA GLY A 177 15.62 17.52 19.47
C GLY A 177 15.62 17.75 20.98
N VAL A 178 15.64 16.73 21.84
CA VAL A 178 15.54 16.93 23.30
C VAL A 178 16.47 15.98 24.07
N GLN A 179 17.78 16.14 23.91
CA GLN A 179 18.79 15.64 24.86
C GLN A 179 20.03 16.54 24.90
N GLN A 180 19.84 17.83 25.14
CA GLN A 180 20.94 18.71 25.58
C GLN A 180 20.40 19.75 26.57
N THR A 181 20.33 19.37 27.84
CA THR A 181 20.43 20.28 28.98
C THR A 181 21.24 19.59 30.05
#